data_AF-A0A1X2Z8D1-F1
#
_entry.id   AF-A0A1X2Z8D1-F1
#
_cell.length_a   1.000
_cell.length_b   1.000
_cell.length_c   1.000
_cell.angle_alpha   90.00
_cell.angle_beta   90.00
_cell.angle_gamma   90.00
#
_symmetry.space_group_name_H-M   'P 1'
#
loop_
_entity.id
_entity.type
_entity.pdbx_description
1 polymer ?
#
loop_
_entity_poly.entity_id
_entity_poly.type
_entity_poly.pdbx_seq_one_letter_code
_entity_poly.pdbx_strand_id
1 'polypeptide(L)'
;MISDNIRGTAAVAALASLAMLASAGVASAAAIGTPTIIDRDTTFVNDETVDLLGGDLGEAANFGLVGFDSIRLNAHTNGNIATAHAYVGAAFGNHAAGVDEPEVSYLGKVDGSINVSLPADSKIAFGQSNTIGQTDNGNSWTVNGNKLEMQTGGSLPKSERVLKDSKTVKYLDLKAMEKSMTSLSAKWSKTPEANATHDFSDMNKRHIDANGDVAHINIDAKELQGNRVTATLGEKTRLVVNVDAEGADNVTLPQLDVDGINHAEYAKWTDKGVIYNLTDSKSEDGQYHGRVGTAGATSSVILAPEADVDASQNVEGQIIAQNVTIGGEFHRNSVNVPVTRHVEVRLDGQDKTETTPFVMPRPAKAHYRFTVWTTNPDGTGDSYKPGETVTSIPENTTLYPQWEAKHVLRYDMNGGDGQYEDSDLPADVSDTAPTRDGYEFDGWMIDGVKVDSDNTVEDNGSDVTVVAQWTPVRQDVTPTKPDTPKNDTDKPSGTDTNVPSKDDSGKTDTDKPSDTNTPKGQSDATSKAESPKDGLASTGVAVAAVAVAVVALAAGAIALAILGKRK
;
A
#
# COMPACT_ATOMS: atom_id res chain seq x y z
N MET A 1 48.85 30.85 -51.16
CA MET A 1 47.49 30.46 -50.74
C MET A 1 47.50 29.04 -50.20
N ILE A 2 48.20 28.79 -49.08
CA ILE A 2 48.19 27.50 -48.35
C ILE A 2 48.39 27.85 -46.87
N SER A 3 47.32 28.30 -46.20
CA SER A 3 47.36 28.84 -44.84
C SER A 3 46.04 28.61 -44.10
N ASP A 4 44.93 28.97 -44.73
CA ASP A 4 43.64 29.10 -44.04
C ASP A 4 42.87 27.77 -43.98
N ASN A 5 43.16 26.84 -44.91
CA ASN A 5 42.43 25.57 -45.07
C ASN A 5 42.76 24.50 -44.00
N ILE A 6 43.71 24.77 -43.10
CA ILE A 6 44.11 23.87 -42.00
C ILE A 6 43.37 24.21 -40.69
N ARG A 7 42.95 25.46 -40.50
CA ARG A 7 42.21 25.88 -39.28
C ARG A 7 40.76 25.37 -39.28
N GLY A 8 40.10 25.32 -40.45
CA GLY A 8 38.76 24.76 -40.57
C GLY A 8 38.72 23.25 -40.29
N THR A 9 39.66 22.49 -40.87
CA THR A 9 39.73 21.03 -40.70
C THR A 9 40.09 20.61 -39.26
N ALA A 10 40.99 21.33 -38.59
CA ALA A 10 41.31 21.05 -37.18
C ALA A 10 40.12 21.31 -36.24
N ALA A 11 39.34 22.39 -36.46
CA ALA A 11 38.16 22.70 -35.66
C ALA A 11 37.03 21.67 -35.88
N VAL A 12 36.78 21.28 -37.14
CA VAL A 12 35.78 20.24 -37.47
C VAL A 12 36.21 18.88 -36.92
N ALA A 13 37.50 18.52 -36.95
CA ALA A 13 37.99 17.28 -36.35
C ALA A 13 37.84 17.26 -34.82
N ALA A 14 38.03 18.40 -34.14
CA ALA A 14 37.82 18.52 -32.69
C ALA A 14 36.33 18.45 -32.30
N LEU A 15 35.45 19.07 -33.09
CA LEU A 15 34.00 18.96 -32.89
C LEU A 15 33.50 17.55 -33.22
N ALA A 16 34.03 16.90 -34.26
CA ALA A 16 33.70 15.52 -34.60
C ALA A 16 34.20 14.52 -33.56
N SER A 17 35.39 14.71 -32.98
CA SER A 17 35.89 13.83 -31.91
C SER A 17 35.18 14.08 -30.58
N LEU A 18 34.77 15.32 -30.26
CA LEU A 18 33.92 15.60 -29.11
C LEU A 18 32.51 15.03 -29.30
N ALA A 19 31.94 15.13 -30.51
CA ALA A 19 30.66 14.51 -30.87
C ALA A 19 30.73 12.97 -30.92
N MET A 20 31.87 12.38 -31.30
CA MET A 20 32.08 10.93 -31.24
C MET A 20 32.39 10.43 -29.83
N LEU A 21 33.00 11.24 -28.97
CA LEU A 21 33.12 10.91 -27.54
C LEU A 21 31.75 11.02 -26.84
N ALA A 22 30.92 11.97 -27.27
CA ALA A 22 29.53 12.08 -26.84
C ALA A 22 28.62 10.98 -27.43
N SER A 23 28.84 10.50 -28.66
CA SER A 23 28.02 9.43 -29.26
C SER A 23 28.46 8.02 -28.90
N ALA A 24 29.77 7.77 -28.74
CA ALA A 24 30.27 6.58 -28.05
C ALA A 24 29.89 6.57 -26.56
N GLY A 25 29.60 7.74 -25.98
CA GLY A 25 28.97 7.90 -24.66
C GLY A 25 27.44 7.80 -24.65
N VAL A 26 26.76 7.73 -25.80
CA VAL A 26 25.29 7.64 -25.93
C VAL A 26 24.81 6.27 -26.43
N ALA A 27 25.72 5.40 -26.84
CA ALA A 27 25.59 3.96 -26.54
C ALA A 27 25.96 3.70 -25.06
N SER A 28 25.38 4.47 -24.14
CA SER A 28 25.61 4.31 -22.71
C SER A 28 25.07 2.95 -22.27
N ALA A 29 25.96 2.01 -21.96
CA ALA A 29 25.60 0.89 -21.10
C ALA A 29 25.01 1.51 -19.82
N ALA A 30 23.71 1.26 -19.58
CA ALA A 30 22.96 1.96 -18.56
C ALA A 30 23.53 1.57 -17.19
N ALA A 31 24.38 2.44 -16.64
CA ALA A 31 24.90 2.29 -15.28
C ALA A 31 23.68 2.19 -14.36
N ILE A 32 23.62 1.08 -13.62
CA ILE A 32 22.38 0.54 -13.02
C ILE A 32 21.70 1.43 -11.95
N GLY A 33 22.22 2.63 -11.72
CA GLY A 33 21.65 3.63 -10.81
C GLY A 33 21.84 3.28 -9.33
N THR A 34 21.27 4.12 -8.48
CA THR A 34 20.97 3.73 -7.09
C THR A 34 19.67 2.91 -7.08
N PRO A 35 19.52 1.91 -6.19
CA PRO A 35 18.28 1.16 -6.10
C PRO A 35 17.16 2.10 -5.64
N THR A 36 15.93 1.85 -6.09
CA THR A 36 14.78 2.66 -5.70
C THR A 36 14.55 2.52 -4.19
N ILE A 37 14.67 3.62 -3.45
CA ILE A 37 14.46 3.63 -2.00
C ILE A 37 12.97 3.83 -1.73
N ILE A 38 12.38 2.92 -0.95
CA ILE A 38 10.94 2.87 -0.72
C ILE A 38 10.47 3.92 0.27
N ASP A 39 9.51 4.72 -0.17
CA ASP A 39 8.72 5.68 0.60
C ASP A 39 7.27 5.19 0.74
N ARG A 40 6.32 6.10 1.00
CA ARG A 40 4.91 5.73 1.20
C ARG A 40 4.18 5.43 -0.11
N ASP A 41 4.69 5.94 -1.23
CA ASP A 41 4.02 5.90 -2.52
C ASP A 41 4.55 4.72 -3.36
N THR A 42 5.54 3.99 -2.83
CA THR A 42 6.26 2.87 -3.47
C THR A 42 6.26 1.59 -2.62
N THR A 43 5.26 1.44 -1.74
CA THR A 43 4.96 0.20 -1.01
C THR A 43 4.31 -0.85 -1.92
N PHE A 44 4.28 -2.12 -1.50
CA PHE A 44 3.72 -3.24 -2.25
C PHE A 44 2.28 -3.01 -2.75
N VAL A 45 1.42 -2.43 -1.89
CA VAL A 45 0.02 -2.12 -2.23
C VAL A 45 -0.16 -0.92 -3.16
N ASN A 46 0.89 -0.13 -3.36
CA ASN A 46 0.94 1.03 -4.24
C ASN A 46 1.80 0.79 -5.50
N ASP A 47 2.33 -0.42 -5.68
CA ASP A 47 3.24 -0.73 -6.78
C ASP A 47 2.46 -1.11 -8.05
N GLU A 48 2.50 -0.24 -9.07
CA GLU A 48 1.81 -0.42 -10.36
C GLU A 48 2.21 -1.69 -11.15
N THR A 49 3.22 -2.45 -10.72
CA THR A 49 3.58 -3.77 -11.29
C THR A 49 3.01 -4.95 -10.50
N VAL A 50 2.27 -4.70 -9.41
CA VAL A 50 1.58 -5.69 -8.59
C VAL A 50 0.08 -5.57 -8.85
N ASP A 51 -0.50 -6.52 -9.58
CA ASP A 51 -1.96 -6.63 -9.71
C ASP A 51 -2.48 -7.49 -8.55
N LEU A 52 -3.06 -6.84 -7.53
CA LEU A 52 -3.26 -7.49 -6.23
C LEU A 52 -4.27 -8.63 -6.29
N LEU A 53 -3.78 -9.85 -6.05
CA LEU A 53 -4.59 -11.06 -6.06
C LEU A 53 -5.51 -11.08 -4.83
N GLY A 54 -6.80 -10.78 -5.05
CA GLY A 54 -7.78 -10.58 -4.00
C GLY A 54 -8.35 -11.86 -3.36
N GLY A 55 -9.51 -11.71 -2.72
CA GLY A 55 -10.19 -12.77 -1.98
C GLY A 55 -9.62 -13.02 -0.59
N ASP A 56 -9.96 -14.17 0.00
CA ASP A 56 -9.66 -14.49 1.40
C ASP A 56 -8.17 -14.39 1.77
N LEU A 57 -7.26 -14.74 0.86
CA LEU A 57 -5.80 -14.76 1.09
C LEU A 57 -5.13 -13.36 1.02
N GLY A 58 -5.82 -12.34 0.47
CA GLY A 58 -5.30 -10.97 0.35
C GLY A 58 -3.88 -10.89 -0.22
N GLU A 59 -3.05 -10.00 0.35
CA GLU A 59 -1.66 -9.80 -0.11
C GLU A 59 -0.85 -11.09 -0.26
N ALA A 60 -1.10 -12.14 0.56
CA ALA A 60 -0.35 -13.39 0.51
C ALA A 60 -0.53 -14.16 -0.82
N ALA A 61 -1.70 -14.08 -1.47
CA ALA A 61 -1.97 -14.75 -2.75
C ALA A 61 -0.97 -14.38 -3.87
N ASN A 62 -0.42 -13.16 -3.79
CA ASN A 62 0.54 -12.62 -4.74
C ASN A 62 1.87 -13.36 -4.79
N PHE A 63 2.19 -14.21 -3.81
CA PHE A 63 3.47 -14.91 -3.69
C PHE A 63 3.30 -16.43 -3.72
N GLY A 64 4.13 -17.14 -4.49
CA GLY A 64 4.18 -18.61 -4.46
C GLY A 64 4.60 -19.15 -3.09
N LEU A 65 5.56 -18.51 -2.44
CA LEU A 65 6.02 -18.85 -1.08
C LEU A 65 5.99 -17.62 -0.17
N VAL A 66 5.33 -17.75 0.99
CA VAL A 66 5.38 -16.80 2.11
C VAL A 66 5.95 -17.51 3.33
N GLY A 67 7.06 -16.99 3.86
CA GLY A 67 7.70 -17.46 5.09
C GLY A 67 7.93 -16.29 6.04
N PHE A 68 7.06 -16.11 7.03
CA PHE A 68 6.99 -14.87 7.82
C PHE A 68 8.28 -14.58 8.62
N ASP A 69 8.95 -15.60 9.17
CA ASP A 69 10.33 -15.50 9.66
C ASP A 69 11.34 -15.87 8.56
N SER A 70 11.26 -17.08 7.97
CA SER A 70 12.26 -17.51 6.98
C SER A 70 11.78 -18.38 5.83
N ILE A 71 12.50 -18.31 4.70
CA ILE A 71 12.43 -19.26 3.59
C ILE A 71 13.83 -19.81 3.31
N ARG A 72 13.97 -21.13 3.15
CA ARG A 72 15.18 -21.81 2.71
C ARG A 72 14.95 -22.58 1.41
N LEU A 73 15.63 -22.14 0.35
CA LEU A 73 15.54 -22.74 -0.98
C LEU A 73 16.73 -23.67 -1.21
N ASN A 74 16.52 -24.99 -1.12
CA ASN A 74 17.55 -26.00 -1.46
C ASN A 74 17.35 -26.60 -2.86
N ALA A 75 16.17 -26.40 -3.46
CA ALA A 75 15.78 -26.91 -4.78
C ALA A 75 15.07 -25.81 -5.61
N HIS A 76 14.87 -26.06 -6.90
CA HIS A 76 14.37 -25.05 -7.84
C HIS A 76 12.94 -24.60 -7.49
N THR A 77 12.69 -23.30 -7.59
CA THR A 77 11.43 -22.66 -7.17
C THR A 77 10.86 -21.83 -8.31
N ASN A 78 9.99 -22.43 -9.12
CA ASN A 78 9.29 -21.74 -10.20
C ASN A 78 8.13 -20.88 -9.62
N GLY A 79 8.49 -19.65 -9.23
CA GLY A 79 7.60 -18.67 -8.61
C GLY A 79 8.35 -17.64 -7.76
N ASN A 80 7.63 -16.63 -7.31
CA ASN A 80 8.10 -15.55 -6.45
C ASN A 80 7.96 -15.86 -4.94
N ILE A 81 8.71 -15.11 -4.12
CA ILE A 81 8.83 -15.35 -2.66
C ILE A 81 8.67 -14.08 -1.83
N ALA A 82 8.12 -14.19 -0.62
CA ALA A 82 8.06 -13.13 0.39
C ALA A 82 8.53 -13.65 1.76
N THR A 83 9.56 -13.04 2.35
CA THR A 83 10.08 -13.47 3.67
C THR A 83 10.89 -12.41 4.40
N ALA A 84 10.93 -12.49 5.74
CA ALA A 84 11.84 -11.68 6.54
C ALA A 84 13.30 -12.12 6.40
N HIS A 85 13.58 -13.42 6.17
CA HIS A 85 14.94 -13.93 5.95
C HIS A 85 15.00 -15.08 4.93
N ALA A 86 15.52 -14.78 3.74
CA ALA A 86 15.79 -15.76 2.69
C ALA A 86 17.19 -16.39 2.84
N TYR A 87 17.23 -17.73 2.83
CA TYR A 87 18.43 -18.54 2.66
C TYR A 87 18.41 -19.13 1.23
N VAL A 88 19.13 -18.48 0.32
CA VAL A 88 19.06 -18.79 -1.13
C VAL A 88 20.20 -19.75 -1.52
N GLY A 89 19.89 -21.04 -1.55
CA GLY A 89 20.77 -22.11 -2.03
C GLY A 89 20.49 -22.56 -3.48
N ALA A 90 19.31 -22.26 -4.00
CA ALA A 90 18.84 -22.59 -5.35
C ALA A 90 18.19 -21.37 -6.02
N ALA A 91 17.97 -21.46 -7.35
CA ALA A 91 17.37 -20.38 -8.13
C ALA A 91 15.84 -20.33 -7.98
N PHE A 92 15.26 -19.13 -8.16
CA PHE A 92 13.81 -18.93 -8.14
C PHE A 92 13.29 -17.95 -9.20
N GLY A 93 11.96 -17.87 -9.34
CA GLY A 93 11.27 -17.04 -10.32
C GLY A 93 10.72 -17.83 -11.52
N ASN A 94 9.87 -17.15 -12.29
CA ASN A 94 8.90 -17.76 -13.21
C ASN A 94 9.13 -17.38 -14.70
N HIS A 95 10.36 -17.52 -15.21
CA HIS A 95 10.69 -17.23 -16.61
C HIS A 95 10.26 -18.35 -17.57
N ALA A 96 8.95 -18.59 -17.67
CA ALA A 96 8.35 -19.54 -18.60
C ALA A 96 7.87 -18.87 -19.90
N ALA A 97 7.97 -19.58 -21.03
CA ALA A 97 7.55 -19.04 -22.32
C ALA A 97 6.01 -18.89 -22.39
N GLY A 98 5.53 -17.65 -22.38
CA GLY A 98 4.10 -17.31 -22.32
C GLY A 98 3.57 -17.01 -20.91
N VAL A 99 4.44 -16.87 -19.91
CA VAL A 99 4.12 -16.21 -18.64
C VAL A 99 4.54 -14.73 -18.77
N ASP A 100 3.56 -13.88 -19.11
CA ASP A 100 3.77 -12.46 -19.37
C ASP A 100 3.42 -11.55 -18.17
N GLU A 101 2.80 -12.08 -17.11
CA GLU A 101 2.48 -11.32 -15.89
C GLU A 101 3.76 -11.00 -15.08
N PRO A 102 4.00 -9.73 -14.70
CA PRO A 102 5.07 -9.39 -13.78
C PRO A 102 4.87 -10.01 -12.39
N GLU A 103 5.97 -10.46 -11.78
CA GLU A 103 6.01 -10.88 -10.38
C GLU A 103 6.89 -9.92 -9.56
N VAL A 104 6.60 -9.83 -8.25
CA VAL A 104 7.53 -9.21 -7.29
C VAL A 104 7.89 -10.19 -6.19
N SER A 105 9.14 -10.16 -5.73
CA SER A 105 9.61 -10.89 -4.53
C SER A 105 10.10 -9.93 -3.45
N TYR A 106 9.84 -10.22 -2.18
CA TYR A 106 10.33 -9.45 -1.03
C TYR A 106 11.26 -10.28 -0.13
N LEU A 107 12.49 -9.81 0.07
CA LEU A 107 13.51 -10.50 0.87
C LEU A 107 14.09 -9.55 1.92
N GLY A 108 13.56 -9.62 3.16
CA GLY A 108 13.94 -8.73 4.28
C GLY A 108 15.45 -8.79 4.61
N LYS A 109 16.01 -9.99 4.68
CA LYS A 109 17.44 -10.30 4.74
C LYS A 109 17.76 -11.43 3.78
N VAL A 110 18.93 -11.39 3.14
CA VAL A 110 19.42 -12.49 2.28
C VAL A 110 20.78 -13.02 2.75
N ASP A 111 20.85 -14.32 3.01
CA ASP A 111 22.10 -15.07 3.01
C ASP A 111 22.12 -16.04 1.80
N GLY A 112 23.24 -16.06 1.06
CA GLY A 112 23.38 -16.87 -0.16
C GLY A 112 23.65 -16.04 -1.42
N SER A 113 23.72 -16.70 -2.56
CA SER A 113 23.89 -16.06 -3.88
C SER A 113 22.54 -16.06 -4.61
N ILE A 114 22.11 -14.89 -5.07
CA ILE A 114 20.79 -14.75 -5.70
C ILE A 114 20.92 -14.98 -7.19
N ASN A 115 20.28 -16.04 -7.68
CA ASN A 115 20.04 -16.30 -9.09
C ASN A 115 18.53 -16.32 -9.32
N VAL A 116 18.01 -15.37 -10.09
CA VAL A 116 16.59 -15.27 -10.39
C VAL A 116 16.33 -15.23 -11.89
N SER A 117 15.32 -15.97 -12.31
CA SER A 117 14.82 -15.95 -13.69
C SER A 117 13.39 -15.44 -13.65
N LEU A 118 13.19 -14.19 -14.08
CA LEU A 118 11.95 -13.45 -13.84
C LEU A 118 11.15 -13.22 -15.13
N PRO A 119 9.80 -13.12 -15.06
CA PRO A 119 8.98 -12.63 -16.16
C PRO A 119 9.38 -11.22 -16.65
N ALA A 120 8.67 -10.74 -17.68
CA ALA A 120 8.78 -9.35 -18.09
C ALA A 120 8.49 -8.41 -16.92
N ASP A 121 9.21 -7.29 -16.87
CA ASP A 121 8.96 -6.10 -16.03
C ASP A 121 8.76 -6.33 -14.51
N SER A 122 9.13 -7.52 -14.05
CA SER A 122 9.16 -8.00 -12.67
C SER A 122 10.26 -7.34 -11.82
N LYS A 123 10.01 -7.25 -10.51
CA LYS A 123 10.87 -6.56 -9.51
C LYS A 123 11.32 -7.48 -8.37
N ILE A 124 12.32 -7.03 -7.63
CA ILE A 124 12.74 -7.63 -6.35
C ILE A 124 13.03 -6.54 -5.31
N ALA A 125 12.44 -6.68 -4.14
CA ALA A 125 12.53 -5.72 -3.04
C ALA A 125 13.35 -6.29 -1.88
N PHE A 126 14.32 -5.53 -1.39
CA PHE A 126 15.22 -5.94 -0.32
C PHE A 126 15.02 -5.14 0.96
N GLY A 127 15.01 -5.82 2.11
CA GLY A 127 14.95 -5.16 3.40
C GLY A 127 16.20 -4.32 3.71
N GLN A 128 16.05 -3.33 4.60
CA GLN A 128 17.04 -2.28 4.84
C GLN A 128 18.41 -2.83 5.30
N SER A 129 18.44 -3.98 5.97
CA SER A 129 19.66 -4.65 6.42
C SER A 129 20.60 -5.07 5.28
N ASN A 130 20.09 -5.27 4.06
CA ASN A 130 20.92 -5.71 2.94
C ASN A 130 21.79 -4.56 2.40
N THR A 131 23.04 -4.84 2.04
CA THR A 131 23.92 -3.90 1.36
C THR A 131 23.78 -4.12 -0.15
N ILE A 132 23.11 -3.19 -0.83
CA ILE A 132 22.94 -3.20 -2.28
C ILE A 132 24.08 -2.40 -2.93
N GLY A 133 24.75 -2.99 -3.92
CA GLY A 133 25.88 -2.40 -4.64
C GLY A 133 25.90 -2.80 -6.10
N GLN A 134 27.01 -2.52 -6.82
CA GLN A 134 27.14 -2.86 -8.24
C GLN A 134 28.43 -3.63 -8.52
N THR A 135 28.42 -4.41 -9.60
CA THR A 135 29.58 -5.10 -10.18
C THR A 135 29.54 -5.02 -11.72
N ASP A 136 30.46 -5.69 -12.40
CA ASP A 136 30.54 -5.79 -13.86
C ASP A 136 30.58 -4.41 -14.54
N ASN A 137 31.37 -3.47 -13.99
CA ASN A 137 31.44 -2.07 -14.40
C ASN A 137 30.09 -1.30 -14.34
N GLY A 138 29.19 -1.70 -13.44
CA GLY A 138 27.87 -1.09 -13.28
C GLY A 138 26.76 -1.76 -14.11
N ASN A 139 27.02 -2.93 -14.71
CA ASN A 139 26.07 -3.69 -15.53
C ASN A 139 25.32 -4.81 -14.78
N SER A 140 25.67 -5.03 -13.50
CA SER A 140 25.05 -6.01 -12.61
C SER A 140 24.90 -5.48 -11.17
N TRP A 141 23.83 -5.86 -10.49
CA TRP A 141 23.62 -5.61 -9.06
C TRP A 141 24.44 -6.56 -8.17
N THR A 142 24.72 -6.15 -6.94
CA THR A 142 25.18 -7.01 -5.85
C THR A 142 24.33 -6.83 -4.60
N VAL A 143 24.16 -7.91 -3.83
CA VAL A 143 23.44 -7.95 -2.55
C VAL A 143 24.35 -8.61 -1.53
N ASN A 144 24.66 -7.91 -0.45
CA ASN A 144 25.59 -8.33 0.61
C ASN A 144 26.98 -8.73 0.08
N GLY A 145 27.39 -8.15 -1.06
CA GLY A 145 28.65 -8.44 -1.76
C GLY A 145 28.56 -9.55 -2.81
N ASN A 146 27.56 -10.43 -2.73
CA ASN A 146 27.30 -11.46 -3.73
C ASN A 146 26.63 -10.84 -4.97
N LYS A 147 26.91 -11.36 -6.17
CA LYS A 147 26.25 -10.91 -7.39
C LYS A 147 24.79 -11.35 -7.39
N LEU A 148 23.91 -10.44 -7.81
CA LEU A 148 22.50 -10.71 -8.12
C LEU A 148 22.40 -11.00 -9.62
N GLU A 149 22.38 -12.29 -9.97
CA GLU A 149 22.18 -12.74 -11.35
C GLU A 149 20.68 -12.67 -11.65
N MET A 150 20.29 -11.83 -12.60
CA MET A 150 18.89 -11.66 -13.02
C MET A 150 18.77 -11.94 -14.51
N GLN A 151 18.04 -12.99 -14.86
CA GLN A 151 17.53 -13.21 -16.22
C GLN A 151 16.17 -12.51 -16.32
N THR A 152 16.06 -11.52 -17.21
CA THR A 152 14.89 -10.62 -17.28
C THR A 152 14.53 -10.31 -18.73
N GLY A 153 13.25 -10.40 -19.07
CA GLY A 153 12.68 -9.83 -20.29
C GLY A 153 11.99 -8.48 -20.04
N GLY A 154 11.37 -7.93 -21.08
CA GLY A 154 10.56 -6.71 -21.00
C GLY A 154 11.32 -5.40 -21.20
N SER A 155 10.67 -4.29 -20.84
CA SER A 155 11.11 -2.92 -21.10
C SER A 155 11.65 -2.19 -19.86
N LEU A 156 11.28 -2.62 -18.65
CA LEU A 156 11.60 -1.95 -17.39
C LEU A 156 13.12 -1.94 -17.15
N PRO A 157 13.76 -0.77 -16.95
CA PRO A 157 15.20 -0.67 -16.71
C PRO A 157 15.67 -1.46 -15.49
N LYS A 158 16.92 -1.98 -15.55
CA LYS A 158 17.54 -2.73 -14.44
C LYS A 158 17.61 -1.94 -13.13
N SER A 159 17.58 -0.60 -13.19
CA SER A 159 17.50 0.31 -12.03
C SER A 159 16.19 0.15 -11.25
N GLU A 160 15.07 0.11 -11.97
CA GLU A 160 13.71 0.11 -11.40
C GLU A 160 13.25 -1.27 -10.92
N ARG A 161 14.01 -2.32 -11.27
CA ARG A 161 13.75 -3.71 -10.84
C ARG A 161 14.25 -4.03 -9.44
N VAL A 162 15.09 -3.19 -8.83
CA VAL A 162 15.64 -3.43 -7.49
C VAL A 162 15.21 -2.32 -6.54
N LEU A 163 14.25 -2.66 -5.68
CA LEU A 163 13.72 -1.80 -4.65
C LEU A 163 14.44 -2.07 -3.32
N LYS A 164 14.47 -1.08 -2.42
CA LYS A 164 15.01 -1.25 -1.08
C LYS A 164 14.22 -0.50 -0.02
N ASP A 165 13.87 -1.17 1.08
CA ASP A 165 13.26 -0.54 2.25
C ASP A 165 14.06 0.70 2.70
N SER A 166 13.35 1.77 3.07
CA SER A 166 13.98 2.93 3.71
C SER A 166 14.22 2.68 5.20
N LYS A 167 14.55 3.72 5.97
CA LYS A 167 14.75 3.57 7.43
C LYS A 167 13.42 3.50 8.20
N THR A 168 12.31 3.79 7.53
CA THR A 168 11.01 4.09 8.15
C THR A 168 9.82 3.52 7.39
N VAL A 169 10.01 3.05 6.14
CA VAL A 169 8.97 2.39 5.35
C VAL A 169 9.54 1.09 4.77
N LYS A 170 8.75 0.02 4.85
CA LYS A 170 9.02 -1.26 4.18
C LYS A 170 8.25 -1.34 2.87
N TYR A 171 8.71 -2.17 1.95
CA TYR A 171 7.90 -2.60 0.82
C TYR A 171 6.62 -3.32 1.28
N LEU A 172 6.79 -4.34 2.13
CA LEU A 172 5.77 -5.31 2.50
C LEU A 172 5.71 -5.44 4.03
N ASP A 173 4.54 -5.30 4.63
CA ASP A 173 4.37 -5.56 6.06
C ASP A 173 3.97 -7.01 6.30
N LEU A 174 4.98 -7.88 6.29
CA LEU A 174 4.84 -9.29 6.62
C LEU A 174 4.13 -9.54 7.97
N LYS A 175 4.16 -8.61 8.94
CA LYS A 175 3.46 -8.80 10.23
C LYS A 175 1.96 -8.50 10.14
N ALA A 176 1.57 -7.58 9.26
CA ALA A 176 0.16 -7.38 8.93
C ALA A 176 -0.37 -8.58 8.14
N MET A 177 0.43 -9.14 7.23
CA MET A 177 0.08 -10.35 6.48
C MET A 177 -0.01 -11.61 7.37
N GLU A 178 0.99 -11.87 8.21
CA GLU A 178 1.06 -12.92 9.25
C GLU A 178 -0.22 -12.93 10.10
N LYS A 179 -0.52 -11.80 10.75
CA LYS A 179 -1.75 -11.61 11.53
C LYS A 179 -3.03 -11.84 10.72
N SER A 180 -3.06 -11.43 9.45
CA SER A 180 -4.23 -11.61 8.58
C SER A 180 -4.44 -13.08 8.21
N MET A 181 -3.37 -13.83 7.96
CA MET A 181 -3.40 -15.25 7.65
C MET A 181 -3.75 -16.11 8.88
N THR A 182 -3.22 -15.76 10.04
CA THR A 182 -3.63 -16.34 11.34
C THR A 182 -5.11 -16.08 11.65
N SER A 183 -5.59 -14.86 11.39
CA SER A 183 -7.02 -14.53 11.50
C SER A 183 -7.90 -15.30 10.50
N LEU A 184 -7.41 -15.54 9.28
CA LEU A 184 -8.11 -16.33 8.26
C LEU A 184 -8.17 -17.82 8.64
N SER A 185 -7.06 -18.40 9.09
CA SER A 185 -6.99 -19.79 9.55
C SER A 185 -8.00 -20.03 10.68
N ALA A 186 -8.03 -19.13 11.67
CA ALA A 186 -8.95 -19.16 12.79
C ALA A 186 -10.41 -18.80 12.44
N LYS A 187 -10.69 -18.24 11.25
CA LYS A 187 -12.04 -18.09 10.68
C LYS A 187 -12.48 -19.41 10.03
N TRP A 188 -11.66 -19.96 9.14
CA TRP A 188 -11.98 -21.17 8.37
C TRP A 188 -12.15 -22.41 9.24
N SER A 189 -11.35 -22.59 10.30
CA SER A 189 -11.51 -23.72 11.25
C SER A 189 -12.81 -23.69 12.06
N LYS A 190 -13.59 -22.60 11.95
CA LYS A 190 -14.91 -22.45 12.56
C LYS A 190 -16.05 -22.41 11.52
N THR A 191 -15.73 -22.50 10.23
CA THR A 191 -16.72 -22.60 9.15
C THR A 191 -17.35 -23.99 9.16
N PRO A 192 -18.70 -24.12 9.17
CA PRO A 192 -19.37 -25.41 9.03
C PRO A 192 -19.03 -26.10 7.71
N GLU A 193 -19.02 -27.43 7.73
CA GLU A 193 -18.78 -28.23 6.52
C GLU A 193 -19.88 -28.03 5.48
N ALA A 194 -19.48 -27.91 4.22
CA ALA A 194 -20.39 -27.64 3.11
C ALA A 194 -19.77 -28.10 1.78
N ASN A 195 -20.62 -28.62 0.88
CA ASN A 195 -20.30 -28.93 -0.51
C ASN A 195 -19.12 -29.91 -0.74
N ALA A 196 -18.69 -30.64 0.29
CA ALA A 196 -17.61 -31.63 0.22
C ALA A 196 -17.94 -32.90 1.00
N THR A 197 -17.37 -34.03 0.58
CA THR A 197 -17.41 -35.34 1.24
C THR A 197 -16.12 -36.10 0.98
N HIS A 198 -15.64 -36.90 1.94
CA HIS A 198 -14.47 -37.77 1.74
C HIS A 198 -14.79 -39.25 2.06
N ASP A 199 -14.04 -40.16 1.44
CA ASP A 199 -13.99 -41.59 1.84
C ASP A 199 -12.53 -42.03 1.95
N PHE A 200 -12.06 -42.19 3.19
CA PHE A 200 -10.73 -42.67 3.53
C PHE A 200 -10.75 -44.11 4.10
N SER A 201 -11.87 -44.84 3.98
CA SER A 201 -12.04 -46.18 4.55
C SER A 201 -11.14 -47.26 3.91
N ASP A 202 -10.70 -47.06 2.66
CA ASP A 202 -9.63 -47.81 2.01
C ASP A 202 -8.40 -46.91 1.81
N MET A 203 -7.33 -47.20 2.54
CA MET A 203 -6.02 -46.50 2.48
C MET A 203 -5.40 -46.48 1.06
N ASN A 204 -5.89 -47.29 0.12
CA ASN A 204 -5.44 -47.33 -1.27
C ASN A 204 -6.35 -46.55 -2.24
N LYS A 205 -7.47 -45.99 -1.77
CA LYS A 205 -8.49 -45.29 -2.57
C LYS A 205 -9.03 -44.01 -1.91
N ARG A 206 -8.25 -43.40 -1.02
CA ARG A 206 -8.64 -42.19 -0.29
C ARG A 206 -9.05 -41.06 -1.25
N HIS A 207 -10.31 -40.65 -1.19
CA HIS A 207 -10.89 -39.67 -2.11
C HIS A 207 -11.61 -38.52 -1.40
N ILE A 208 -11.65 -37.35 -2.04
CA ILE A 208 -12.49 -36.22 -1.66
C ILE A 208 -13.27 -35.73 -2.89
N ASP A 209 -14.60 -35.74 -2.81
CA ASP A 209 -15.49 -35.08 -3.76
C ASP A 209 -15.86 -33.69 -3.23
N ALA A 210 -15.74 -32.63 -4.04
CA ALA A 210 -16.23 -31.30 -3.68
C ALA A 210 -16.77 -30.49 -4.89
N ASN A 211 -17.78 -29.65 -4.62
CA ASN A 211 -18.46 -28.84 -5.63
C ASN A 211 -18.86 -27.45 -5.09
N GLY A 212 -19.60 -26.68 -5.90
CA GLY A 212 -19.86 -25.25 -5.64
C GLY A 212 -18.60 -24.39 -5.82
N ASP A 213 -18.72 -23.08 -5.57
CA ASP A 213 -17.58 -22.14 -5.70
C ASP A 213 -16.64 -22.22 -4.47
N VAL A 214 -17.20 -22.59 -3.31
CA VAL A 214 -16.47 -22.82 -2.07
C VAL A 214 -17.03 -24.07 -1.40
N ALA A 215 -16.13 -24.92 -0.92
CA ALA A 215 -16.43 -26.11 -0.13
C ALA A 215 -15.54 -26.15 1.12
N HIS A 216 -16.08 -26.69 2.22
CA HIS A 216 -15.40 -26.82 3.51
C HIS A 216 -15.57 -28.23 4.05
N ILE A 217 -14.47 -28.82 4.53
CA ILE A 217 -14.48 -30.13 5.20
C ILE A 217 -13.44 -30.12 6.33
N ASN A 218 -13.71 -30.82 7.42
CA ASN A 218 -12.80 -30.99 8.55
C ASN A 218 -12.22 -32.42 8.50
N ILE A 219 -10.90 -32.55 8.66
CA ILE A 219 -10.22 -33.85 8.63
C ILE A 219 -9.12 -33.85 9.70
N ASP A 220 -9.19 -34.79 10.64
CA ASP A 220 -8.16 -34.93 11.68
C ASP A 220 -6.81 -35.30 11.04
N ALA A 221 -5.72 -34.67 11.48
CA ALA A 221 -4.39 -34.85 10.87
C ALA A 221 -3.93 -36.32 10.81
N LYS A 222 -4.38 -37.14 11.77
CA LYS A 222 -4.15 -38.60 11.83
C LYS A 222 -4.69 -39.36 10.61
N GLU A 223 -5.76 -38.87 9.98
CA GLU A 223 -6.41 -39.53 8.84
C GLU A 223 -5.76 -39.19 7.49
N LEU A 224 -5.05 -38.06 7.43
CA LEU A 224 -4.25 -37.66 6.26
C LEU A 224 -2.91 -38.42 6.18
N GLN A 225 -2.38 -38.93 7.30
CA GLN A 225 -1.12 -39.68 7.33
C GLN A 225 -1.16 -40.89 6.39
N GLY A 226 -0.05 -41.17 5.69
CA GLY A 226 0.07 -42.34 4.80
C GLY A 226 0.23 -41.98 3.32
N ASN A 227 -0.48 -42.72 2.46
CA ASN A 227 -0.27 -42.76 1.01
C ASN A 227 -0.98 -41.61 0.26
N ARG A 228 -1.29 -41.81 -1.02
CA ARG A 228 -2.03 -40.87 -1.88
C ARG A 228 -3.43 -40.52 -1.36
N VAL A 229 -3.90 -39.34 -1.72
CA VAL A 229 -5.29 -38.89 -1.75
C VAL A 229 -5.55 -38.34 -3.15
N THR A 230 -6.76 -38.55 -3.69
CA THR A 230 -7.21 -37.86 -4.91
C THR A 230 -8.42 -36.98 -4.62
N ALA A 231 -8.61 -35.90 -5.37
CA ALA A 231 -9.75 -34.99 -5.20
C ALA A 231 -10.46 -34.65 -6.51
N THR A 232 -11.77 -34.89 -6.57
CA THR A 232 -12.65 -34.45 -7.66
C THR A 232 -13.23 -33.10 -7.30
N LEU A 233 -12.82 -32.05 -8.02
CA LEU A 233 -13.30 -30.68 -7.82
C LEU A 233 -14.11 -30.19 -9.03
N GLY A 234 -15.25 -29.55 -8.76
CA GLY A 234 -15.99 -28.74 -9.74
C GLY A 234 -15.13 -27.62 -10.34
N GLU A 235 -15.52 -27.11 -11.53
CA GLU A 235 -14.65 -26.26 -12.38
C GLU A 235 -14.09 -25.01 -11.69
N LYS A 236 -14.79 -24.48 -10.68
CA LYS A 236 -14.39 -23.30 -9.88
C LYS A 236 -14.30 -23.55 -8.37
N THR A 237 -14.23 -24.83 -7.96
CA THR A 237 -14.36 -25.19 -6.54
C THR A 237 -13.07 -24.90 -5.78
N ARG A 238 -13.14 -23.97 -4.82
CA ARG A 238 -12.14 -23.80 -3.77
C ARG A 238 -12.49 -24.71 -2.59
N LEU A 239 -11.78 -25.81 -2.42
CA LEU A 239 -11.94 -26.71 -1.28
C LEU A 239 -10.99 -26.31 -0.15
N VAL A 240 -11.54 -25.88 0.99
CA VAL A 240 -10.79 -25.72 2.24
C VAL A 240 -10.92 -27.01 3.05
N VAL A 241 -9.79 -27.69 3.25
CA VAL A 241 -9.64 -28.79 4.19
C VAL A 241 -9.06 -28.21 5.48
N ASN A 242 -9.90 -28.06 6.51
CA ASN A 242 -9.42 -27.76 7.86
C ASN A 242 -8.78 -29.02 8.44
N VAL A 243 -7.54 -28.89 8.89
CA VAL A 243 -6.77 -29.97 9.48
C VAL A 243 -6.52 -29.64 10.94
N ASP A 244 -7.08 -30.44 11.85
CA ASP A 244 -6.78 -30.37 13.28
C ASP A 244 -5.63 -31.32 13.61
N ALA A 245 -4.54 -30.78 14.15
CA ALA A 245 -3.38 -31.54 14.62
C ALA A 245 -3.64 -32.31 15.92
N GLU A 246 -4.68 -31.96 16.68
CA GLU A 246 -5.02 -32.54 17.98
C GLU A 246 -3.87 -32.60 19.02
N GLY A 247 -2.93 -31.66 18.97
CA GLY A 247 -1.73 -31.63 19.82
C GLY A 247 -0.54 -32.45 19.31
N ALA A 248 -0.50 -32.80 18.02
CA ALA A 248 0.62 -33.54 17.41
C ALA A 248 1.79 -32.63 16.98
N ASP A 249 3.00 -32.91 17.47
CA ASP A 249 4.24 -32.18 17.11
C ASP A 249 4.51 -32.11 15.59
N ASN A 250 4.01 -33.08 14.82
CA ASN A 250 4.26 -33.23 13.38
C ASN A 250 2.98 -33.67 12.64
N VAL A 251 2.67 -33.04 11.51
CA VAL A 251 1.61 -33.41 10.57
C VAL A 251 2.22 -33.67 9.19
N THR A 252 2.11 -34.88 8.67
CA THR A 252 2.51 -35.15 7.27
C THR A 252 1.30 -35.03 6.35
N LEU A 253 1.38 -34.17 5.35
CA LEU A 253 0.40 -34.10 4.26
C LEU A 253 0.69 -35.22 3.23
N PRO A 254 -0.36 -35.85 2.66
CA PRO A 254 -0.23 -36.95 1.70
C PRO A 254 0.28 -36.46 0.34
N GLN A 255 0.57 -37.41 -0.57
CA GLN A 255 0.53 -37.09 -1.99
C GLN A 255 -0.92 -36.70 -2.35
N LEU A 256 -1.12 -35.53 -2.97
CA LEU A 256 -2.44 -35.07 -3.42
C LEU A 256 -2.46 -34.81 -4.92
N ASP A 257 -3.31 -35.55 -5.63
CA ASP A 257 -3.64 -35.32 -7.03
C ASP A 257 -5.07 -34.78 -7.16
N VAL A 258 -5.24 -33.67 -7.88
CA VAL A 258 -6.55 -33.02 -8.06
C VAL A 258 -6.98 -33.15 -9.52
N ASP A 259 -8.18 -33.65 -9.77
CA ASP A 259 -8.63 -34.00 -11.13
C ASP A 259 -8.63 -32.78 -12.07
N GLY A 260 -7.87 -32.87 -13.16
CA GLY A 260 -7.69 -31.80 -14.14
C GLY A 260 -6.59 -30.79 -13.80
N ILE A 261 -5.98 -30.85 -12.61
CA ILE A 261 -4.75 -30.15 -12.29
C ILE A 261 -3.58 -31.08 -12.62
N ASN A 262 -2.72 -30.66 -13.55
CA ASN A 262 -1.54 -31.41 -13.96
C ASN A 262 -0.29 -30.81 -13.31
N HIS A 263 0.56 -31.67 -12.74
CA HIS A 263 1.92 -31.37 -12.31
C HIS A 263 2.73 -30.92 -13.54
N ALA A 264 2.86 -29.61 -13.75
CA ALA A 264 3.47 -29.04 -14.94
C ALA A 264 4.59 -28.09 -14.52
N GLU A 265 5.73 -28.15 -15.22
CA GLU A 265 6.98 -27.42 -14.92
C GLU A 265 6.86 -25.87 -14.95
N TYR A 266 5.65 -25.32 -15.11
CA TYR A 266 5.36 -23.90 -15.33
C TYR A 266 4.15 -23.46 -14.49
N ALA A 267 4.26 -22.27 -13.90
CA ALA A 267 3.18 -21.67 -13.13
C ALA A 267 1.90 -21.51 -13.95
N LYS A 268 0.75 -21.74 -13.30
CA LYS A 268 -0.57 -21.64 -13.91
C LYS A 268 -1.60 -21.09 -12.92
N TRP A 269 -2.58 -20.39 -13.49
CA TRP A 269 -3.80 -19.98 -12.82
C TRP A 269 -4.87 -21.05 -13.01
N THR A 270 -5.53 -21.43 -11.92
CA THR A 270 -6.60 -22.45 -11.91
C THR A 270 -7.80 -21.94 -11.11
N ASP A 271 -9.00 -21.90 -11.71
CA ASP A 271 -10.24 -21.48 -11.01
C ASP A 271 -10.62 -22.37 -9.82
N LYS A 272 -9.98 -23.55 -9.67
CA LYS A 272 -10.23 -24.53 -8.60
C LYS A 272 -8.94 -24.99 -7.93
N GLY A 273 -9.03 -25.45 -6.69
CA GLY A 273 -7.89 -25.99 -5.95
C GLY A 273 -8.22 -26.43 -4.52
N VAL A 274 -7.26 -27.09 -3.87
CA VAL A 274 -7.35 -27.55 -2.48
C VAL A 274 -6.46 -26.69 -1.59
N ILE A 275 -6.98 -26.28 -0.45
CA ILE A 275 -6.31 -25.47 0.57
C ILE A 275 -6.29 -26.28 1.86
N TYR A 276 -5.12 -26.72 2.32
CA TYR A 276 -4.94 -27.27 3.66
C TYR A 276 -4.77 -26.13 4.65
N ASN A 277 -5.73 -25.96 5.56
CA ASN A 277 -5.69 -25.00 6.66
C ASN A 277 -5.29 -25.73 7.95
N LEU A 278 -4.04 -25.54 8.41
CA LEU A 278 -3.46 -26.26 9.55
C LEU A 278 -3.80 -25.53 10.86
N THR A 279 -4.42 -26.25 11.79
CA THR A 279 -4.83 -25.75 13.10
C THR A 279 -4.59 -26.78 14.20
N ASP A 280 -4.69 -26.37 15.47
CA ASP A 280 -4.61 -27.30 16.60
C ASP A 280 -5.64 -26.94 17.67
N SER A 281 -6.64 -27.80 17.88
CA SER A 281 -7.65 -27.63 18.94
C SER A 281 -7.10 -27.82 20.36
N LYS A 282 -5.80 -28.10 20.52
CA LYS A 282 -5.10 -28.16 21.81
C LYS A 282 -4.20 -26.94 22.07
N SER A 283 -3.95 -26.09 21.07
CA SER A 283 -3.24 -24.81 21.26
C SER A 283 -4.15 -23.76 21.91
N GLU A 284 -3.58 -22.83 22.68
CA GLU A 284 -4.33 -21.75 23.35
C GLU A 284 -4.92 -20.73 22.35
N ASP A 285 -4.28 -20.57 21.19
CA ASP A 285 -4.71 -19.68 20.08
C ASP A 285 -5.47 -20.41 18.96
N GLY A 286 -5.51 -21.75 18.99
CA GLY A 286 -6.08 -22.60 17.94
C GLY A 286 -5.24 -22.70 16.65
N GLN A 287 -3.99 -22.22 16.64
CA GLN A 287 -3.08 -22.33 15.51
C GLN A 287 -2.14 -23.52 15.64
N TYR A 288 -1.64 -23.99 14.49
CA TYR A 288 -0.64 -25.04 14.47
C TYR A 288 0.77 -24.46 14.57
N HIS A 289 1.49 -24.82 15.62
CA HIS A 289 2.88 -24.40 15.91
C HIS A 289 3.92 -25.51 15.65
N GLY A 290 3.49 -26.67 15.14
CA GLY A 290 4.35 -27.83 14.90
C GLY A 290 4.97 -27.84 13.49
N ARG A 291 5.38 -29.03 13.04
CA ARG A 291 5.98 -29.23 11.70
C ARG A 291 5.01 -29.87 10.71
N VAL A 292 4.83 -29.23 9.56
CA VAL A 292 4.14 -29.79 8.39
C VAL A 292 5.17 -30.40 7.44
N GLY A 293 5.04 -31.67 7.09
CA GLY A 293 5.88 -32.33 6.07
C GLY A 293 5.07 -32.78 4.86
N THR A 294 5.70 -32.95 3.68
CA THR A 294 5.05 -33.59 2.51
C THR A 294 5.54 -35.03 2.31
N ALA A 295 4.61 -35.99 2.23
CA ALA A 295 4.90 -37.42 2.02
C ALA A 295 5.09 -37.81 0.54
N GLY A 296 4.59 -36.98 -0.37
CA GLY A 296 4.71 -37.11 -1.83
C GLY A 296 4.39 -35.77 -2.49
N ALA A 297 4.30 -35.75 -3.83
CA ALA A 297 3.95 -34.52 -4.55
C ALA A 297 2.53 -34.06 -4.20
N THR A 298 2.30 -32.75 -4.04
CA THR A 298 0.98 -32.24 -3.63
C THR A 298 0.52 -31.03 -4.45
N SER A 299 -0.69 -31.12 -4.99
CA SER A 299 -1.38 -30.06 -5.72
C SER A 299 -2.28 -29.24 -4.77
N SER A 300 -1.65 -28.41 -3.94
CA SER A 300 -2.31 -27.75 -2.80
C SER A 300 -1.72 -26.38 -2.43
N VAL A 301 -2.58 -25.49 -1.94
CA VAL A 301 -2.17 -24.41 -1.03
C VAL A 301 -1.99 -24.98 0.38
N ILE A 302 -0.89 -24.65 1.06
CA ILE A 302 -0.63 -24.98 2.46
C ILE A 302 -0.67 -23.68 3.27
N LEU A 303 -1.69 -23.51 4.10
CA LEU A 303 -1.84 -22.39 5.04
C LEU A 303 -1.57 -22.89 6.46
N ALA A 304 -0.42 -22.52 7.01
CA ALA A 304 0.04 -22.93 8.33
C ALA A 304 0.85 -21.79 8.99
N PRO A 305 0.24 -20.62 9.25
CA PRO A 305 0.94 -19.34 9.39
C PRO A 305 1.96 -19.30 10.54
N GLU A 306 1.70 -20.00 11.66
CA GLU A 306 2.60 -20.06 12.83
C GLU A 306 3.54 -21.31 12.80
N ALA A 307 3.57 -22.09 11.71
CA ALA A 307 4.22 -23.41 11.64
C ALA A 307 5.52 -23.48 10.83
N ASP A 308 6.28 -24.57 11.04
CA ASP A 308 7.41 -25.01 10.20
C ASP A 308 6.89 -25.88 9.02
N VAL A 309 7.03 -25.45 7.76
CA VAL A 309 6.73 -26.30 6.58
C VAL A 309 8.02 -26.83 5.93
N ASP A 310 8.14 -28.16 5.85
CA ASP A 310 9.26 -28.91 5.27
C ASP A 310 8.80 -29.64 3.99
N ALA A 311 8.82 -28.91 2.87
CA ALA A 311 8.41 -29.39 1.56
C ALA A 311 9.52 -30.23 0.90
N SER A 312 9.75 -31.42 1.45
CA SER A 312 10.77 -32.37 0.98
C SER A 312 10.47 -32.97 -0.40
N GLN A 313 9.19 -32.95 -0.81
CA GLN A 313 8.65 -33.42 -2.09
C GLN A 313 8.08 -32.25 -2.90
N ASN A 314 7.88 -32.43 -4.21
CA ASN A 314 7.43 -31.36 -5.10
C ASN A 314 6.06 -30.79 -4.69
N VAL A 315 5.88 -29.48 -4.83
CA VAL A 315 4.63 -28.79 -4.48
C VAL A 315 4.15 -27.98 -5.69
N GLU A 316 2.93 -28.28 -6.15
CA GLU A 316 2.23 -27.64 -7.25
C GLU A 316 1.14 -26.74 -6.66
N GLY A 317 1.51 -25.55 -6.18
CA GLY A 317 0.55 -24.71 -5.43
C GLY A 317 1.17 -23.47 -4.81
N GLN A 318 1.02 -23.36 -3.48
CA GLN A 318 1.44 -22.21 -2.68
C GLN A 318 1.74 -22.66 -1.23
N ILE A 319 2.67 -22.00 -0.54
CA ILE A 319 2.94 -22.22 0.89
C ILE A 319 2.92 -20.89 1.63
N ILE A 320 2.18 -20.81 2.74
CA ILE A 320 2.07 -19.65 3.63
C ILE A 320 2.31 -20.14 5.07
N ALA A 321 3.48 -19.85 5.64
CA ALA A 321 3.89 -20.37 6.95
C ALA A 321 4.90 -19.46 7.69
N GLN A 322 5.27 -19.83 8.92
CA GLN A 322 6.29 -19.11 9.69
C GLN A 322 7.67 -19.35 9.09
N ASN A 323 7.98 -20.62 8.83
CA ASN A 323 9.19 -21.05 8.15
C ASN A 323 8.85 -21.97 6.98
N VAL A 324 9.52 -21.80 5.84
CA VAL A 324 9.40 -22.71 4.70
C VAL A 324 10.77 -23.26 4.32
N THR A 325 10.91 -24.58 4.26
CA THR A 325 12.07 -25.26 3.67
C THR A 325 11.64 -25.99 2.41
N ILE A 326 12.23 -25.63 1.28
CA ILE A 326 12.01 -26.26 -0.02
C ILE A 326 13.13 -27.28 -0.26
N GLY A 327 12.75 -28.56 -0.35
CA GLY A 327 13.64 -29.70 -0.63
C GLY A 327 13.31 -30.41 -1.95
N GLY A 328 12.03 -30.49 -2.32
CA GLY A 328 11.59 -30.83 -3.68
C GLY A 328 11.45 -29.58 -4.56
N GLU A 329 11.11 -29.75 -5.84
CA GLU A 329 10.87 -28.60 -6.73
C GLU A 329 9.51 -27.96 -6.42
N PHE A 330 9.46 -26.63 -6.34
CA PHE A 330 8.22 -25.88 -6.15
C PHE A 330 7.77 -25.26 -7.48
N HIS A 331 6.49 -25.43 -7.83
CA HIS A 331 5.84 -24.79 -8.96
C HIS A 331 4.61 -24.00 -8.48
N ARG A 332 4.54 -22.71 -8.84
CA ARG A 332 3.43 -21.83 -8.46
C ARG A 332 2.15 -22.15 -9.24
N ASN A 333 1.30 -22.99 -8.67
CA ASN A 333 -0.04 -23.26 -9.19
C ASN A 333 -1.08 -22.53 -8.33
N SER A 334 -1.07 -21.20 -8.41
CA SER A 334 -1.92 -20.34 -7.60
C SER A 334 -3.37 -20.40 -8.08
N VAL A 335 -4.31 -20.53 -7.15
CA VAL A 335 -5.74 -20.54 -7.46
C VAL A 335 -6.14 -19.16 -7.97
N ASN A 336 -6.74 -19.11 -9.16
CA ASN A 336 -7.32 -17.91 -9.72
C ASN A 336 -8.45 -17.44 -8.79
N VAL A 337 -8.45 -16.15 -8.45
CA VAL A 337 -9.55 -15.53 -7.72
C VAL A 337 -10.27 -14.57 -8.67
N PRO A 338 -11.18 -15.06 -9.53
CA PRO A 338 -11.97 -14.23 -10.43
C PRO A 338 -13.15 -13.57 -9.68
N VAL A 339 -12.83 -12.87 -8.58
CA VAL A 339 -13.61 -11.75 -8.06
C VAL A 339 -12.65 -10.57 -8.09
N THR A 340 -13.06 -9.50 -8.77
CA THR A 340 -12.25 -8.39 -9.29
C THR A 340 -11.06 -8.04 -8.39
N ARG A 341 -9.82 -8.30 -8.88
CA ARG A 341 -8.52 -8.12 -8.17
C ARG A 341 -8.49 -6.80 -7.36
N HIS A 342 -9.04 -5.76 -7.96
CA HIS A 342 -9.33 -4.48 -7.35
C HIS A 342 -10.82 -4.14 -7.46
N VAL A 343 -11.50 -3.97 -6.31
CA VAL A 343 -12.87 -3.41 -6.27
C VAL A 343 -12.80 -1.91 -6.01
N GLU A 344 -13.38 -1.13 -6.93
CA GLU A 344 -13.71 0.28 -6.69
C GLU A 344 -14.84 0.39 -5.65
N VAL A 345 -14.53 1.03 -4.53
CA VAL A 345 -15.50 1.41 -3.49
C VAL A 345 -15.68 2.91 -3.50
N ARG A 346 -16.92 3.38 -3.59
CA ARG A 346 -17.21 4.81 -3.48
C ARG A 346 -17.43 5.19 -2.03
N LEU A 347 -16.76 6.24 -1.56
CA LEU A 347 -17.01 6.83 -0.25
C LEU A 347 -18.01 7.97 -0.41
N ASP A 348 -19.20 7.81 0.16
CA ASP A 348 -20.26 8.83 0.07
C ASP A 348 -19.82 10.15 0.74
N GLY A 349 -20.11 11.27 0.09
CA GLY A 349 -19.71 12.61 0.52
C GLY A 349 -18.19 12.89 0.52
N GLN A 350 -17.38 12.12 -0.23
CA GLN A 350 -15.92 12.35 -0.34
C GLN A 350 -15.40 12.64 -1.76
N ASP A 351 -16.22 12.55 -2.80
CA ASP A 351 -15.81 12.60 -4.22
C ASP A 351 -14.59 11.68 -4.54
N LYS A 352 -14.49 10.58 -3.78
CA LYS A 352 -13.35 9.66 -3.80
C LYS A 352 -13.80 8.21 -4.00
N THR A 353 -13.14 7.54 -4.93
CA THR A 353 -13.09 6.08 -5.02
C THR A 353 -11.85 5.59 -4.27
N GLU A 354 -12.02 4.57 -3.43
CA GLU A 354 -10.93 3.78 -2.88
C GLU A 354 -10.88 2.43 -3.62
N THR A 355 -9.73 1.78 -3.61
CA THR A 355 -9.49 0.51 -4.31
C THR A 355 -9.06 -0.53 -3.30
N THR A 356 -9.70 -1.71 -3.26
CA THR A 356 -9.28 -2.77 -2.31
C THR A 356 -7.86 -3.29 -2.63
N PRO A 357 -7.00 -3.53 -1.62
CA PRO A 357 -7.20 -3.29 -0.19
C PRO A 357 -6.92 -1.81 0.19
N PHE A 358 -7.75 -1.22 1.04
CA PHE A 358 -7.53 0.13 1.56
C PHE A 358 -7.80 0.23 3.06
N VAL A 359 -7.20 1.25 3.70
CA VAL A 359 -7.40 1.55 5.13
C VAL A 359 -8.55 2.56 5.27
N MET A 360 -9.55 2.21 6.06
CA MET A 360 -10.75 3.02 6.28
C MET A 360 -10.43 4.43 6.79
N PRO A 361 -10.75 5.49 6.04
CA PRO A 361 -10.47 6.86 6.46
C PRO A 361 -11.40 7.30 7.60
N ARG A 362 -10.95 8.31 8.35
CA ARG A 362 -11.76 9.02 9.35
C ARG A 362 -12.10 10.41 8.81
N PRO A 363 -13.22 10.60 8.08
CA PRO A 363 -13.62 11.92 7.61
C PRO A 363 -14.03 12.81 8.78
N ALA A 364 -13.98 14.12 8.59
CA ALA A 364 -14.37 15.13 9.57
C ALA A 364 -15.54 15.98 9.03
N LYS A 365 -16.45 16.36 9.91
CA LYS A 365 -17.65 17.16 9.61
C LYS A 365 -17.93 18.08 10.80
N ALA A 366 -18.10 19.38 10.54
CA ALA A 366 -18.36 20.35 11.60
C ALA A 366 -19.64 19.99 12.39
N HIS A 367 -19.59 20.06 13.72
CA HIS A 367 -20.68 19.70 14.64
C HIS A 367 -21.17 18.23 14.58
N TYR A 368 -20.37 17.30 14.03
CA TYR A 368 -20.64 15.86 14.06
C TYR A 368 -19.41 15.04 14.48
N ARG A 369 -19.66 13.90 15.13
CA ARG A 369 -18.68 12.84 15.43
C ARG A 369 -18.84 11.72 14.41
N PHE A 370 -17.76 11.32 13.74
CA PHE A 370 -17.75 10.14 12.88
C PHE A 370 -17.75 8.86 13.73
N THR A 371 -18.55 7.86 13.35
CA THR A 371 -18.59 6.56 14.04
C THR A 371 -17.99 5.43 13.21
N VAL A 372 -18.60 5.11 12.07
CA VAL A 372 -18.33 3.90 11.28
C VAL A 372 -18.76 4.09 9.82
N TRP A 373 -18.19 3.33 8.87
CA TRP A 373 -18.67 3.24 7.49
C TRP A 373 -19.62 2.03 7.35
N THR A 374 -20.76 2.19 6.69
CA THR A 374 -21.75 1.10 6.48
C THR A 374 -22.08 0.88 5.02
N THR A 375 -22.47 -0.35 4.64
CA THR A 375 -22.89 -0.67 3.26
C THR A 375 -24.25 -0.11 2.87
N ASN A 376 -25.15 0.15 3.83
CA ASN A 376 -26.41 0.87 3.60
C ASN A 376 -26.36 2.29 4.21
N PRO A 377 -27.07 3.28 3.64
CA PRO A 377 -27.08 4.66 4.12
C PRO A 377 -27.79 4.84 5.48
N ASP A 378 -28.69 3.93 5.85
CA ASP A 378 -29.46 3.95 7.10
C ASP A 378 -28.70 3.37 8.32
N GLY A 379 -27.41 3.04 8.14
CA GLY A 379 -26.57 2.44 9.18
C GLY A 379 -26.75 0.93 9.34
N THR A 380 -27.53 0.27 8.48
CA THR A 380 -27.65 -1.19 8.45
C THR A 380 -26.59 -1.84 7.53
N GLY A 381 -26.45 -3.16 7.62
CA GLY A 381 -25.49 -3.93 6.83
C GLY A 381 -24.10 -4.02 7.48
N ASP A 382 -23.11 -4.41 6.68
CA ASP A 382 -21.73 -4.58 7.13
C ASP A 382 -21.10 -3.23 7.51
N SER A 383 -20.23 -3.25 8.51
CA SER A 383 -19.77 -2.06 9.24
C SER A 383 -18.26 -2.06 9.43
N TYR A 384 -17.56 -1.06 8.90
CA TYR A 384 -16.10 -0.96 8.86
C TYR A 384 -15.59 0.25 9.66
N LYS A 385 -14.65 0.04 10.57
CA LYS A 385 -14.18 1.06 11.52
C LYS A 385 -13.01 1.90 10.96
N PRO A 386 -12.83 3.17 11.37
CA PRO A 386 -11.66 3.94 10.99
C PRO A 386 -10.34 3.26 11.35
N GLY A 387 -9.43 3.13 10.38
CA GLY A 387 -8.17 2.41 10.54
C GLY A 387 -8.24 0.89 10.31
N GLU A 388 -9.40 0.35 9.95
CA GLU A 388 -9.57 -1.04 9.51
C GLU A 388 -9.12 -1.21 8.05
N THR A 389 -8.37 -2.27 7.74
CA THR A 389 -7.98 -2.59 6.35
C THR A 389 -9.05 -3.47 5.71
N VAL A 390 -9.73 -2.95 4.69
CA VAL A 390 -10.78 -3.69 3.95
C VAL A 390 -10.18 -4.33 2.71
N THR A 391 -10.05 -5.66 2.75
CA THR A 391 -9.43 -6.48 1.70
C THR A 391 -10.43 -7.08 0.71
N SER A 392 -11.72 -7.14 1.05
CA SER A 392 -12.77 -7.69 0.20
C SER A 392 -14.13 -7.05 0.52
N ILE A 393 -14.87 -6.72 -0.54
CA ILE A 393 -16.17 -6.06 -0.54
C ILE A 393 -16.81 -6.27 -1.93
N PRO A 394 -18.16 -6.29 -2.08
CA PRO A 394 -18.77 -6.49 -3.40
C PRO A 394 -18.48 -5.34 -4.38
N GLU A 395 -18.33 -5.66 -5.67
CA GLU A 395 -18.07 -4.65 -6.71
C GLU A 395 -19.20 -3.62 -6.80
N ASN A 396 -18.87 -2.35 -7.06
CA ASN A 396 -19.79 -1.20 -7.11
C ASN A 396 -20.43 -0.84 -5.75
N THR A 397 -19.93 -1.36 -4.63
CA THR A 397 -20.38 -0.93 -3.29
C THR A 397 -20.09 0.55 -3.06
N THR A 398 -21.07 1.26 -2.50
CA THR A 398 -20.89 2.59 -1.91
C THR A 398 -20.93 2.44 -0.40
N LEU A 399 -19.97 3.03 0.30
CA LEU A 399 -19.94 3.07 1.76
C LEU A 399 -20.42 4.43 2.25
N TYR A 400 -21.27 4.40 3.27
CA TYR A 400 -21.94 5.56 3.82
C TYR A 400 -21.34 5.94 5.18
N PRO A 401 -20.97 7.21 5.39
CA PRO A 401 -20.36 7.64 6.63
C PRO A 401 -21.44 7.86 7.69
N GLN A 402 -21.38 7.10 8.80
CA GLN A 402 -22.30 7.27 9.91
C GLN A 402 -21.79 8.32 10.91
N TRP A 403 -22.73 9.14 11.40
CA TRP A 403 -22.44 10.31 12.21
C TRP A 403 -23.37 10.41 13.41
N GLU A 404 -22.81 10.84 14.54
CA GLU A 404 -23.56 11.35 15.69
C GLU A 404 -23.45 12.88 15.70
N ALA A 405 -24.50 13.59 16.09
CA ALA A 405 -24.40 15.03 16.33
C ALA A 405 -23.50 15.29 17.54
N LYS A 406 -22.70 16.35 17.49
CA LYS A 406 -22.06 16.93 18.67
C LYS A 406 -23.03 17.91 19.32
N HIS A 407 -23.02 17.95 20.64
CA HIS A 407 -23.71 18.97 21.41
C HIS A 407 -22.77 20.14 21.71
N VAL A 408 -23.31 21.30 22.08
CA VAL A 408 -22.50 22.50 22.36
C VAL A 408 -22.64 23.03 23.78
N LEU A 409 -21.55 23.64 24.26
CA LEU A 409 -21.52 24.50 25.43
C LEU A 409 -21.86 25.94 25.01
N ARG A 410 -22.91 26.50 25.61
CA ARG A 410 -23.35 27.90 25.45
C ARG A 410 -23.15 28.70 26.72
N TYR A 411 -23.10 30.03 26.60
CA TYR A 411 -22.93 30.95 27.72
C TYR A 411 -24.09 31.96 27.80
N ASP A 412 -24.84 31.95 28.91
CA ASP A 412 -25.84 32.98 29.23
C ASP A 412 -25.23 34.00 30.21
N MET A 413 -25.17 35.27 29.80
CA MET A 413 -24.65 36.36 30.61
C MET A 413 -25.57 36.76 31.78
N ASN A 414 -26.80 36.26 31.84
CA ASN A 414 -27.77 36.51 32.92
C ASN A 414 -28.02 38.01 33.18
N GLY A 415 -28.04 38.81 32.09
CA GLY A 415 -28.17 40.27 32.14
C GLY A 415 -26.88 41.02 32.50
N GLY A 416 -25.71 40.43 32.28
CA GLY A 416 -24.44 41.13 32.09
C GLY A 416 -24.03 41.22 30.61
N ASP A 417 -22.86 41.79 30.38
CA ASP A 417 -22.25 42.05 29.08
C ASP A 417 -21.03 41.16 28.83
N GLY A 418 -20.96 40.57 27.64
CA GLY A 418 -19.89 39.69 27.18
C GLY A 418 -20.24 39.11 25.80
N GLN A 419 -19.26 38.51 25.11
CA GLN A 419 -19.45 37.79 23.85
C GLN A 419 -18.64 36.49 23.92
N TYR A 420 -19.32 35.36 23.71
CA TYR A 420 -18.75 34.01 23.79
C TYR A 420 -19.36 33.19 22.64
N GLU A 421 -18.54 32.39 21.98
CA GLU A 421 -18.98 31.53 20.87
C GLU A 421 -19.40 30.15 21.41
N ASP A 422 -20.42 29.54 20.80
CA ASP A 422 -20.82 28.15 21.08
C ASP A 422 -19.63 27.20 20.81
N SER A 423 -19.35 26.28 21.74
CA SER A 423 -18.21 25.36 21.64
C SER A 423 -18.67 23.89 21.57
N ASP A 424 -18.20 23.14 20.58
CA ASP A 424 -18.41 21.68 20.46
C ASP A 424 -17.96 20.96 21.75
N LEU A 425 -18.84 20.18 22.39
CA LEU A 425 -18.52 19.35 23.55
C LEU A 425 -17.67 18.12 23.16
N PRO A 426 -16.80 17.60 24.07
CA PRO A 426 -16.49 18.15 25.38
C PRO A 426 -15.63 19.42 25.31
N ALA A 427 -15.91 20.39 26.20
CA ALA A 427 -15.26 21.71 26.21
C ALA A 427 -15.11 22.27 27.64
N ASP A 428 -14.02 23.00 27.89
CA ASP A 428 -13.75 23.60 29.19
C ASP A 428 -14.53 24.92 29.39
N VAL A 429 -14.99 25.16 30.62
CA VAL A 429 -15.68 26.42 30.97
C VAL A 429 -14.68 27.58 31.01
N SER A 430 -14.99 28.66 30.28
CA SER A 430 -14.09 29.81 30.10
C SER A 430 -13.68 30.49 31.41
N ASP A 431 -12.38 30.81 31.50
CA ASP A 431 -11.72 31.63 32.51
C ASP A 431 -11.96 33.14 32.35
N THR A 432 -12.47 33.55 31.19
CA THR A 432 -12.78 34.94 30.90
C THR A 432 -14.03 35.34 31.69
N ALA A 433 -13.91 36.38 32.50
CA ALA A 433 -15.02 36.92 33.28
C ALA A 433 -15.83 37.92 32.43
N PRO A 434 -17.17 37.77 32.31
CA PRO A 434 -18.03 38.82 31.77
C PRO A 434 -18.10 40.03 32.72
N THR A 435 -18.65 41.14 32.25
CA THR A 435 -18.83 42.38 33.02
C THR A 435 -20.30 42.70 33.26
N ARG A 436 -20.65 43.40 34.34
CA ARG A 436 -22.02 43.89 34.56
C ARG A 436 -22.03 45.14 35.46
N ASP A 437 -22.63 46.21 34.98
CA ASP A 437 -22.65 47.50 35.70
C ASP A 437 -23.27 47.37 37.10
N GLY A 438 -22.46 47.60 38.13
CA GLY A 438 -22.85 47.52 39.54
C GLY A 438 -22.81 46.13 40.17
N TYR A 439 -22.23 45.12 39.51
CA TYR A 439 -22.10 43.75 40.02
C TYR A 439 -20.67 43.21 39.86
N GLU A 440 -20.27 42.35 40.79
CA GLU A 440 -19.09 41.48 40.67
C GLU A 440 -19.51 40.11 40.11
N PHE A 441 -18.65 39.49 39.31
CA PHE A 441 -18.87 38.16 38.72
C PHE A 441 -18.47 37.07 39.72
N ASP A 442 -19.42 36.23 40.12
CA ASP A 442 -19.21 35.16 41.11
C ASP A 442 -18.69 33.85 40.50
N GLY A 443 -18.81 33.69 39.17
CA GLY A 443 -18.50 32.46 38.43
C GLY A 443 -19.64 31.95 37.56
N TRP A 444 -19.43 30.79 36.93
CA TRP A 444 -20.38 30.12 36.07
C TRP A 444 -21.22 29.07 36.83
N MET A 445 -22.44 28.83 36.37
CA MET A 445 -23.38 27.86 36.95
C MET A 445 -23.90 26.90 35.88
N ILE A 446 -23.97 25.60 36.16
CA ILE A 446 -24.70 24.59 35.37
C ILE A 446 -25.80 24.02 36.25
N ASP A 447 -27.06 24.03 35.79
CA ASP A 447 -28.24 23.55 36.53
C ASP A 447 -28.37 24.08 37.99
N GLY A 448 -27.84 25.28 38.25
CA GLY A 448 -27.83 25.91 39.58
C GLY A 448 -26.71 25.45 40.51
N VAL A 449 -25.78 24.61 40.04
CA VAL A 449 -24.52 24.25 40.71
C VAL A 449 -23.39 25.12 40.16
N LYS A 450 -22.55 25.69 41.03
CA LYS A 450 -21.37 26.44 40.59
C LYS A 450 -20.34 25.50 39.99
N VAL A 451 -19.80 25.88 38.84
CA VAL A 451 -18.64 25.24 38.21
C VAL A 451 -17.46 26.21 38.21
N ASP A 452 -16.26 25.67 38.37
CA ASP A 452 -15.03 26.45 38.27
C ASP A 452 -14.63 26.61 36.79
N SER A 453 -14.00 27.73 36.45
CA SER A 453 -13.36 27.92 35.14
C SER A 453 -12.19 26.94 34.99
N ASP A 454 -11.99 26.42 33.77
CA ASP A 454 -11.15 25.27 33.41
C ASP A 454 -11.79 23.87 33.57
N ASN A 455 -12.95 23.75 34.23
CA ASN A 455 -13.64 22.46 34.33
C ASN A 455 -14.21 22.02 32.96
N THR A 456 -13.77 20.87 32.46
CA THR A 456 -14.33 20.22 31.26
C THR A 456 -15.79 19.82 31.44
N VAL A 457 -16.65 20.27 30.53
CA VAL A 457 -18.03 19.79 30.38
C VAL A 457 -18.04 18.64 29.36
N GLU A 458 -18.60 17.50 29.75
CA GLU A 458 -18.68 16.29 28.92
C GLU A 458 -19.93 16.25 28.03
N ASP A 459 -19.82 15.69 26.81
CA ASP A 459 -20.97 15.45 25.94
C ASP A 459 -21.82 14.28 26.47
N ASN A 460 -22.90 14.61 27.18
CA ASN A 460 -23.87 13.67 27.74
C ASN A 460 -25.11 13.47 26.86
N GLY A 461 -25.09 13.89 25.59
CA GLY A 461 -26.21 13.72 24.65
C GLY A 461 -27.21 14.88 24.58
N SER A 462 -26.83 16.08 25.06
CA SER A 462 -27.63 17.31 24.92
C SER A 462 -26.75 18.55 25.06
N ASP A 463 -27.16 19.67 24.44
CA ASP A 463 -26.51 20.98 24.64
C ASP A 463 -26.51 21.39 26.12
N VAL A 464 -25.44 22.06 26.56
CA VAL A 464 -25.26 22.55 27.94
C VAL A 464 -25.14 24.07 27.91
N THR A 465 -25.75 24.76 28.88
CA THR A 465 -25.61 26.22 29.03
C THR A 465 -25.02 26.54 30.41
N VAL A 466 -23.87 27.22 30.43
CA VAL A 466 -23.36 27.87 31.63
C VAL A 466 -23.99 29.25 31.80
N VAL A 467 -24.46 29.56 33.00
CA VAL A 467 -25.14 30.81 33.34
C VAL A 467 -24.26 31.63 34.28
N ALA A 468 -24.05 32.92 33.98
CA ALA A 468 -23.25 33.80 34.83
C ALA A 468 -23.96 34.12 36.16
N GLN A 469 -23.24 34.00 37.27
CA GLN A 469 -23.70 34.40 38.61
C GLN A 469 -23.07 35.75 39.01
N TRP A 470 -23.85 36.58 39.70
CA TRP A 470 -23.55 37.98 39.96
C TRP A 470 -23.90 38.41 41.39
N THR A 471 -23.00 39.17 42.03
CA THR A 471 -23.21 39.77 43.36
C THR A 471 -23.25 41.31 43.26
N PRO A 472 -24.27 42.01 43.79
CA PRO A 472 -24.36 43.48 43.67
C PRO A 472 -23.30 44.20 44.51
N VAL A 473 -22.55 45.12 43.88
CA VAL A 473 -21.56 45.99 44.54
C VAL A 473 -22.27 47.11 45.30
N ARG A 474 -22.09 47.15 46.63
CA ARG A 474 -22.65 48.22 47.47
C ARG A 474 -21.77 49.47 47.41
N GLN A 475 -22.28 50.55 46.83
CA GLN A 475 -21.63 51.86 46.91
C GLN A 475 -21.96 52.55 48.24
N ASP A 476 -20.96 52.65 49.13
CA ASP A 476 -21.04 53.45 50.36
C ASP A 476 -20.96 54.95 50.05
N VAL A 477 -22.11 55.52 49.67
CA VAL A 477 -22.29 56.96 49.42
C VAL A 477 -22.14 57.79 50.70
N THR A 478 -20.90 58.16 51.03
CA THR A 478 -20.59 59.13 52.07
C THR A 478 -21.12 60.51 51.66
N PRO A 479 -22.14 61.11 52.34
CA PRO A 479 -22.84 62.27 51.78
C PRO A 479 -22.08 63.58 52.03
N THR A 480 -21.57 64.20 50.97
CA THR A 480 -21.17 65.62 51.02
C THR A 480 -22.39 66.53 50.89
N LYS A 481 -22.40 67.56 51.73
CA LYS A 481 -23.51 68.52 51.90
C LYS A 481 -23.70 69.37 50.62
N PRO A 482 -24.95 69.65 50.18
CA PRO A 482 -25.20 70.50 49.02
C PRO A 482 -25.04 72.00 49.33
N ASP A 483 -24.52 72.74 48.36
CA ASP A 483 -24.59 74.21 48.32
C ASP A 483 -25.62 74.67 47.27
N THR A 484 -26.22 75.84 47.51
CA THR A 484 -27.40 76.36 46.79
C THR A 484 -27.07 76.97 45.41
N PRO A 485 -28.02 76.91 44.45
CA PRO A 485 -27.81 77.36 43.07
C PRO A 485 -27.75 78.89 42.94
N LYS A 486 -27.12 79.36 41.85
CA LYS A 486 -27.22 80.75 41.37
C LYS A 486 -27.29 80.78 39.85
N ASN A 487 -27.95 81.81 39.32
CA ASN A 487 -28.55 81.82 37.99
C ASN A 487 -27.82 82.77 37.00
N ASP A 488 -27.99 82.51 35.70
CA ASP A 488 -27.71 83.32 34.49
C ASP A 488 -26.87 84.61 34.57
N THR A 489 -25.82 84.70 33.72
CA THR A 489 -25.75 85.74 32.66
C THR A 489 -24.72 85.49 31.54
N ASP A 490 -25.01 86.09 30.37
CA ASP A 490 -24.14 86.65 29.32
C ASP A 490 -23.26 85.76 28.39
N LYS A 491 -23.66 85.83 27.11
CA LYS A 491 -22.91 85.57 25.86
C LYS A 491 -22.30 86.92 25.38
N PRO A 492 -21.15 86.99 24.67
CA PRO A 492 -21.23 87.01 23.19
C PRO A 492 -20.00 86.52 22.39
N SER A 493 -20.23 86.24 21.10
CA SER A 493 -19.27 86.15 19.96
C SER A 493 -18.17 85.07 19.96
N GLY A 494 -17.80 84.48 18.81
CA GLY A 494 -18.42 84.57 17.47
C GLY A 494 -17.55 83.97 16.34
N THR A 495 -18.10 83.92 15.11
CA THR A 495 -17.44 83.71 13.79
C THR A 495 -16.66 82.39 13.53
N ASP A 496 -16.65 81.78 12.34
CA ASP A 496 -17.55 81.80 11.17
C ASP A 496 -17.19 80.64 10.19
N THR A 497 -17.94 80.45 9.10
CA THR A 497 -17.72 79.56 7.93
C THR A 497 -17.81 78.04 8.19
N ASN A 498 -18.66 77.23 7.50
CA ASN A 498 -18.87 76.95 6.06
C ASN A 498 -17.84 75.98 5.44
N VAL A 499 -18.20 74.98 4.62
CA VAL A 499 -19.50 74.34 4.27
C VAL A 499 -19.19 72.96 3.62
N PRO A 500 -20.10 71.96 3.60
CA PRO A 500 -19.78 70.58 3.17
C PRO A 500 -19.99 70.34 1.67
N SER A 501 -19.58 69.17 1.20
CA SER A 501 -19.95 68.61 -0.11
C SER A 501 -20.68 67.27 0.04
N LYS A 502 -21.82 67.17 -0.63
CA LYS A 502 -22.43 65.92 -1.14
C LYS A 502 -22.40 66.03 -2.67
N ASP A 503 -22.51 64.92 -3.38
CA ASP A 503 -23.40 64.89 -4.54
C ASP A 503 -23.94 63.48 -4.81
N ASP A 504 -24.94 63.39 -5.69
CA ASP A 504 -25.89 62.27 -5.77
C ASP A 504 -25.82 61.48 -7.11
N SER A 505 -26.76 60.57 -7.27
CA SER A 505 -26.91 59.54 -8.29
C SER A 505 -27.50 60.01 -9.63
N GLY A 506 -27.29 59.22 -10.69
CA GLY A 506 -27.89 59.43 -12.01
C GLY A 506 -27.79 58.19 -12.92
N LYS A 507 -28.86 57.88 -13.67
CA LYS A 507 -29.02 56.62 -14.45
C LYS A 507 -29.95 56.85 -15.65
N THR A 508 -29.65 56.31 -16.85
CA THR A 508 -30.63 55.97 -17.92
C THR A 508 -29.98 55.24 -19.12
N ASP A 509 -30.79 54.50 -19.88
CA ASP A 509 -30.45 53.59 -20.98
C ASP A 509 -30.54 54.21 -22.41
N THR A 510 -30.03 53.54 -23.47
CA THR A 510 -30.80 53.17 -24.71
C THR A 510 -30.00 52.44 -25.84
N ASP A 511 -30.57 51.31 -26.32
CA ASP A 511 -30.81 50.85 -27.72
C ASP A 511 -29.75 50.53 -28.83
N LYS A 512 -29.96 49.31 -29.40
CA LYS A 512 -29.94 48.86 -30.83
C LYS A 512 -28.69 48.27 -31.56
N PRO A 513 -28.86 47.47 -32.67
CA PRO A 513 -27.99 46.29 -32.99
C PRO A 513 -27.63 46.03 -34.52
N SER A 514 -27.19 44.78 -34.84
CA SER A 514 -26.91 44.15 -36.19
C SER A 514 -25.60 44.58 -36.90
N ASP A 515 -24.90 43.87 -37.80
CA ASP A 515 -24.97 42.53 -38.48
C ASP A 515 -23.59 42.26 -39.22
N THR A 516 -23.17 41.19 -39.95
CA THR A 516 -23.70 39.88 -40.47
C THR A 516 -22.55 38.86 -40.84
N ASN A 517 -22.89 37.59 -41.13
CA ASN A 517 -22.30 36.61 -42.10
C ASN A 517 -20.86 35.98 -42.01
N THR A 518 -20.80 34.64 -41.79
CA THR A 518 -20.54 33.51 -42.76
C THR A 518 -19.39 33.59 -43.81
N PRO A 519 -18.72 32.49 -44.30
CA PRO A 519 -18.74 31.00 -44.03
C PRO A 519 -17.40 30.45 -43.45
N LYS A 520 -17.19 29.21 -42.96
CA LYS A 520 -17.47 27.79 -43.36
C LYS A 520 -16.51 27.17 -44.42
N GLY A 521 -15.81 26.10 -44.03
CA GLY A 521 -15.02 25.16 -44.87
C GLY A 521 -14.65 23.88 -44.08
N GLN A 522 -14.59 22.70 -44.70
CA GLN A 522 -14.66 21.39 -44.01
C GLN A 522 -14.03 20.24 -44.82
N SER A 523 -13.26 19.35 -44.14
CA SER A 523 -12.84 17.96 -44.50
C SER A 523 -12.12 17.74 -45.88
N ASP A 524 -11.42 16.63 -46.23
CA ASP A 524 -11.52 15.21 -45.86
C ASP A 524 -10.22 14.36 -46.00
N ALA A 525 -10.24 13.23 -45.27
CA ALA A 525 -9.63 11.88 -45.38
C ALA A 525 -8.52 11.41 -46.39
N THR A 526 -7.69 10.48 -45.86
CA THR A 526 -7.17 9.18 -46.43
C THR A 526 -6.05 9.04 -47.49
N SER A 527 -4.93 8.42 -47.08
CA SER A 527 -4.19 7.24 -47.66
C SER A 527 -2.88 7.05 -46.86
N LYS A 528 -2.34 5.87 -46.49
CA LYS A 528 -2.26 4.46 -46.93
C LYS A 528 -0.97 4.14 -47.74
N ALA A 529 -0.33 3.01 -47.37
CA ALA A 529 0.90 2.41 -47.94
C ALA A 529 2.22 3.07 -47.46
N GLU A 530 3.38 2.38 -47.37
CA GLU A 530 3.68 0.95 -47.61
C GLU A 530 4.92 0.48 -46.82
N SER A 531 5.17 -0.84 -46.77
CA SER A 531 6.39 -1.43 -46.18
C SER A 531 7.40 -1.86 -47.25
N PRO A 532 8.70 -1.93 -46.92
CA PRO A 532 9.62 -2.87 -47.56
C PRO A 532 9.85 -4.13 -46.71
N LYS A 533 10.11 -5.25 -47.37
CA LYS A 533 10.75 -6.45 -46.80
C LYS A 533 12.17 -6.57 -47.36
N ASP A 534 12.87 -7.61 -46.89
CA ASP A 534 14.19 -8.15 -47.28
C ASP A 534 15.33 -7.75 -46.31
N GLY A 535 16.15 -8.64 -45.77
CA GLY A 535 16.10 -10.11 -45.75
C GLY A 535 17.36 -10.78 -46.30
N LEU A 536 18.14 -11.44 -45.43
CA LEU A 536 18.87 -12.70 -45.69
C LEU A 536 19.56 -13.21 -44.40
N ALA A 537 19.89 -14.50 -44.37
CA ALA A 537 20.69 -15.13 -43.32
C ALA A 537 22.20 -14.78 -43.46
N SER A 538 23.09 -15.02 -42.49
CA SER A 538 23.49 -16.39 -42.09
C SER A 538 24.38 -16.45 -40.84
N THR A 539 24.75 -17.67 -40.47
CA THR A 539 25.46 -18.04 -39.23
C THR A 539 26.99 -17.95 -39.32
N GLY A 540 27.62 -17.40 -38.28
CA GLY A 540 28.61 -18.16 -37.50
C GLY A 540 30.11 -17.81 -37.57
N VAL A 541 30.83 -18.40 -36.60
CA VAL A 541 32.29 -18.67 -36.55
C VAL A 541 33.25 -17.49 -36.25
N ALA A 542 33.40 -17.27 -34.93
CA ALA A 542 34.65 -17.38 -34.16
C ALA A 542 35.90 -16.49 -34.45
N VAL A 543 36.34 -15.83 -33.36
CA VAL A 543 37.74 -15.71 -32.86
C VAL A 543 38.79 -15.07 -33.78
N ALA A 544 39.21 -13.86 -33.39
CA ALA A 544 40.62 -13.43 -33.48
C ALA A 544 40.95 -12.53 -32.27
N ALA A 545 41.95 -12.91 -31.47
CA ALA A 545 42.42 -12.09 -30.36
C ALA A 545 43.49 -11.10 -30.85
N VAL A 546 43.33 -9.81 -30.54
CA VAL A 546 44.34 -8.77 -30.77
C VAL A 546 44.57 -8.00 -29.47
N ALA A 547 45.54 -8.46 -28.68
CA ALA A 547 46.05 -7.69 -27.56
C ALA A 547 47.14 -6.73 -28.05
N VAL A 548 46.89 -5.42 -27.94
CA VAL A 548 47.91 -4.37 -28.16
C VAL A 548 47.94 -3.47 -26.92
N ALA A 549 49.13 -3.26 -26.37
CA ALA A 549 49.31 -2.67 -25.05
C ALA A 549 49.31 -1.13 -25.07
N VAL A 550 48.50 -0.51 -24.20
CA VAL A 550 48.64 0.91 -23.79
C VAL A 550 48.48 1.05 -22.27
N VAL A 551 49.35 0.38 -21.50
CA VAL A 551 49.43 0.54 -20.03
C VAL A 551 50.88 0.84 -19.63
N ALA A 552 51.39 2.00 -20.06
CA ALA A 552 52.74 2.46 -19.70
C ALA A 552 52.98 3.98 -19.85
N LEU A 553 51.98 4.85 -19.60
CA LEU A 553 52.22 6.32 -19.64
C LEU A 553 51.23 7.19 -18.80
N ALA A 554 50.69 6.67 -17.69
CA ALA A 554 49.75 7.39 -16.82
C ALA A 554 50.17 7.51 -15.33
N ALA A 555 51.34 6.97 -14.95
CA ALA A 555 51.84 7.00 -13.56
C ALA A 555 52.95 8.05 -13.30
N GLY A 556 53.25 8.93 -14.28
CA GLY A 556 54.39 9.84 -14.26
C GLY A 556 54.08 11.34 -14.17
N ALA A 557 52.80 11.73 -14.02
CA ALA A 557 52.36 13.12 -14.26
C ALA A 557 51.78 13.87 -13.04
N ILE A 558 51.72 13.25 -11.85
CA ILE A 558 51.16 13.88 -10.63
C ILE A 558 52.25 14.21 -9.59
N ALA A 559 53.51 13.85 -9.85
CA ALA A 559 54.65 14.09 -8.95
C ALA A 559 55.43 15.40 -9.21
N LEU A 560 55.07 16.19 -10.23
CA LEU A 560 55.88 17.35 -10.68
C LEU A 560 55.11 18.68 -10.84
N ALA A 561 54.09 18.91 -10.02
CA ALA A 561 53.29 20.15 -10.04
C ALA A 561 53.38 21.00 -8.75
N ILE A 562 54.06 20.53 -7.70
CA ILE A 562 54.12 21.19 -6.38
C ILE A 562 55.48 21.87 -6.09
N LEU A 563 56.56 21.45 -6.75
CA LEU A 563 57.92 21.97 -6.52
C LEU A 563 58.43 22.82 -7.70
N GLY A 564 57.78 23.97 -7.95
CA GLY A 564 58.03 24.78 -9.16
C GLY A 564 57.95 26.31 -9.03
N LYS A 565 57.68 26.89 -7.85
CA LYS A 565 57.62 28.37 -7.66
C LYS A 565 58.66 28.88 -6.65
N ARG A 566 59.95 28.74 -6.97
CA ARG A 566 61.06 29.46 -6.31
C ARG A 566 62.27 29.73 -7.23
N LYS A 567 62.09 30.59 -8.22
CA LYS A 567 62.94 31.77 -8.47
C LYS A 567 62.30 32.66 -9.54
#